data_AF-A0A5D4GZJ4-F1
#
_entry.id   AF-A0A5D4GZJ4-F1
#
_cell.length_a   1.000
_cell.length_b   1.000
_cell.length_c   1.000
_cell.angle_alpha   90.00
_cell.angle_beta   90.00
_cell.angle_gamma   90.00
#
_symmetry.space_group_name_H-M   'P 1'
#
loop_
_entity.id
_entity.type
_entity.pdbx_description
1 polymer ?
#
loop_
_entity_poly.entity_id
_entity_poly.type
_entity_poly.pdbx_seq_one_letter_code
_entity_poly.pdbx_strand_id
1 'polypeptide(L)'
;MMSHPEACTALTRMEARLRETRHNLFELERSLRDRGEEETIRSRPKMRRYNRRMSNWTGKDEEAYLQVLDRLTDSAAADLDRLRRKVERQDMAIEALRRKYRVNVERPTFAPL
;
A
#
# COMPACT_ATOMS: atom_id res chain seq x y z
N MET A 1 21.11 -4.25 29.55
CA MET A 1 20.65 -5.20 28.51
C MET A 1 19.16 -5.41 28.70
N MET A 2 18.34 -5.43 27.64
CA MET A 2 16.94 -5.82 27.80
C MET A 2 16.87 -7.32 28.10
N SER A 3 15.91 -7.70 28.93
CA SER A 3 15.55 -9.08 29.19
C SER A 3 14.74 -9.68 28.02
N HIS A 4 14.70 -11.01 27.93
CA HIS A 4 13.91 -11.72 26.91
C HIS A 4 12.42 -11.32 26.86
N PRO A 5 11.68 -11.19 27.97
CA PRO A 5 10.27 -10.74 27.93
C PRO A 5 10.10 -9.28 27.47
N GLU A 6 11.04 -8.40 27.80
CA GLU A 6 11.05 -7.02 27.30
C GLU A 6 11.29 -7.00 25.78
N ALA A 7 12.18 -7.87 25.27
CA ALA A 7 12.42 -8.02 23.84
C ALA A 7 11.17 -8.54 23.10
N CYS A 8 10.44 -9.51 23.66
CA CYS A 8 9.17 -9.99 23.09
C CYS A 8 8.12 -8.86 23.03
N THR A 9 7.97 -8.08 24.10
CA THR A 9 7.02 -6.95 24.13
C THR A 9 7.39 -5.88 23.10
N ALA A 10 8.67 -5.56 22.97
CA ALA A 10 9.16 -4.63 21.97
C ALA A 10 8.89 -5.13 20.54
N LEU A 11 9.13 -6.42 20.27
CA LEU A 11 8.85 -7.05 18.98
C LEU A 11 7.37 -6.95 18.60
N THR A 12 6.45 -7.27 19.52
CA THR A 12 5.01 -7.14 19.27
C THR A 12 4.61 -5.72 18.87
N ARG A 13 5.15 -4.70 19.55
CA ARG A 13 4.90 -3.29 19.22
C ARG A 13 5.47 -2.91 17.84
N MET A 14 6.68 -3.38 17.53
CA MET A 14 7.32 -3.12 16.23
C MET A 14 6.54 -3.80 15.08
N GLU A 15 6.06 -5.01 15.29
CA GLU A 15 5.23 -5.74 14.32
C GLU A 15 3.87 -5.07 14.09
N ALA A 16 3.22 -4.56 15.15
CA ALA A 16 2.01 -3.77 15.01
C ALA A 16 2.26 -2.48 14.20
N ARG A 17 3.36 -1.78 14.47
CA ARG A 17 3.75 -0.56 13.73
C ARG A 17 4.11 -0.82 12.27
N LEU A 18 4.71 -1.98 11.99
CA LEU A 18 4.97 -2.44 10.62
C LEU A 18 3.66 -2.72 9.88
N ARG A 19 2.72 -3.42 10.53
CA ARG A 19 1.40 -3.68 9.96
C ARG A 19 0.67 -2.39 9.61
N GLU A 20 0.66 -1.41 10.50
CA GLU A 20 0.10 -0.08 10.25
C GLU A 20 0.76 0.60 9.05
N THR A 21 2.10 0.52 8.95
CA THR A 21 2.83 1.12 7.82
C THR A 21 2.51 0.44 6.49
N ARG A 22 2.35 -0.89 6.48
CA ARG A 22 1.91 -1.66 5.29
C ARG A 22 0.46 -1.33 4.91
N HIS A 23 -0.42 -1.19 5.89
CA HIS A 23 -1.81 -0.79 5.65
C HIS A 23 -1.88 0.61 5.05
N ASN A 24 -1.11 1.57 5.57
CA ASN A 24 -1.05 2.92 5.01
C ASN A 24 -0.53 2.94 3.56
N LEU A 25 0.46 2.08 3.25
CA LEU A 25 0.92 1.92 1.87
C LEU A 25 -0.20 1.36 0.96
N PHE A 26 -0.91 0.34 1.43
CA PHE A 26 -2.04 -0.24 0.71
C PHE A 26 -3.16 0.78 0.46
N GLU A 27 -3.57 1.54 1.48
CA GLU A 27 -4.60 2.57 1.36
C GLU A 27 -4.18 3.70 0.40
N LEU A 28 -2.90 4.08 0.39
CA LEU A 28 -2.39 5.04 -0.57
C LEU A 28 -2.46 4.49 -1.99
N GLU A 29 -1.97 3.27 -2.23
CA GLU A 29 -2.03 2.62 -3.55
C GLU A 29 -3.49 2.44 -4.02
N ARG A 30 -4.39 2.08 -3.11
CA ARG A 30 -5.83 1.98 -3.38
C ARG A 30 -6.42 3.34 -3.76
N SER A 31 -6.14 4.39 -2.97
CA SER A 31 -6.62 5.74 -3.25
C SER A 31 -6.14 6.26 -4.60
N LEU A 32 -4.93 5.89 -5.05
CA LEU A 32 -4.43 6.29 -6.37
C LEU A 32 -5.23 5.60 -7.49
N ARG A 33 -5.56 4.31 -7.34
CA ARG A 33 -6.42 3.59 -8.29
C ARG A 33 -7.83 4.17 -8.33
N ASP A 34 -8.44 4.36 -7.17
CA ASP A 34 -9.81 4.91 -7.05
C ASP A 34 -9.91 6.31 -7.70
N ARG A 35 -8.90 7.17 -7.46
CA ARG A 35 -8.82 8.49 -8.11
C ARG A 35 -8.58 8.39 -9.61
N GLY A 36 -7.71 7.46 -10.05
CA GLY A 36 -7.47 7.22 -11.46
C GLY A 36 -8.75 6.82 -12.19
N GLU A 37 -9.55 5.94 -11.57
CA GLU A 37 -10.86 5.54 -12.10
C GLU A 37 -11.83 6.72 -12.14
N GLU A 38 -11.95 7.48 -11.05
CA GLU A 38 -12.85 8.65 -10.98
C GLU A 38 -12.50 9.71 -12.02
N GLU A 39 -11.22 10.06 -12.17
CA GLU A 39 -10.74 11.01 -13.17
C GLU A 39 -10.96 10.50 -14.60
N THR A 40 -10.79 9.20 -14.85
CA THR A 40 -11.09 8.59 -16.14
C THR A 40 -12.57 8.70 -16.45
N ILE A 41 -13.45 8.40 -15.48
CA ILE A 41 -14.91 8.53 -15.63
C ILE A 41 -15.30 10.00 -15.88
N ARG A 42 -14.68 10.95 -15.17
CA ARG A 42 -14.99 12.39 -15.26
C ARG A 42 -14.49 13.02 -16.56
N SER A 43 -13.33 12.58 -17.05
CA SER A 43 -12.73 13.08 -18.30
C SER A 43 -13.47 12.62 -19.55
N ARG A 44 -14.40 11.66 -19.42
CA ARG A 44 -15.27 11.23 -20.52
C ARG A 44 -15.96 12.45 -21.14
N PRO A 45 -15.68 12.83 -22.40
CA PRO A 45 -16.49 13.81 -23.10
C PRO A 45 -17.94 13.29 -23.11
N LYS A 46 -18.95 14.18 -23.07
CA LYS A 46 -20.42 13.97 -22.87
C LYS A 46 -21.12 12.88 -23.74
N MET A 47 -20.50 11.71 -23.91
CA MET A 47 -20.61 10.70 -24.96
C MET A 47 -20.90 9.33 -24.33
N ARG A 48 -21.88 9.32 -23.42
CA ARG A 48 -22.88 8.24 -23.44
C ARG A 48 -24.29 8.79 -23.58
N ARG A 49 -24.45 10.05 -24.04
CA ARG A 49 -25.79 10.68 -24.19
C ARG A 49 -26.78 9.84 -25.02
N TYR A 50 -26.32 8.89 -25.85
CA TYR A 50 -27.17 7.95 -26.60
C TYR A 50 -26.98 6.45 -26.28
N ASN A 51 -25.99 6.05 -25.48
CA ASN A 51 -25.72 4.63 -25.20
C ASN A 51 -26.00 4.28 -23.74
N ARG A 52 -27.30 4.29 -23.40
CA ARG A 52 -27.85 4.05 -22.06
C ARG A 52 -27.73 2.58 -21.58
N ARG A 53 -27.07 1.69 -22.35
CA ARG A 53 -27.12 0.23 -22.15
C ARG A 53 -25.79 -0.53 -22.02
N MET A 54 -24.61 0.10 -22.09
CA MET A 54 -23.36 -0.65 -21.93
C MET A 54 -22.50 -0.14 -20.79
N SER A 55 -22.31 -1.00 -19.78
CA SER A 55 -21.26 -0.92 -18.77
C SER A 55 -19.95 -1.45 -19.35
N ASN A 56 -19.44 -0.85 -20.43
CA ASN A 56 -18.23 -1.36 -21.07
C ASN A 56 -17.13 -0.31 -20.93
N TRP A 57 -16.30 -0.50 -19.91
CA TRP A 57 -14.95 0.01 -19.90
C TRP A 57 -14.26 -0.41 -21.21
N THR A 58 -13.89 0.56 -22.04
CA THR A 58 -13.30 0.31 -23.36
C THR A 58 -11.77 0.34 -23.28
N GLY A 59 -11.08 -0.15 -24.31
CA GLY A 59 -9.62 -0.03 -24.37
C GLY A 59 -9.12 1.42 -24.33
N LYS A 60 -9.93 2.39 -24.82
CA LYS A 60 -9.61 3.82 -24.70
C LYS A 60 -9.81 4.35 -23.27
N ASP A 61 -10.78 3.80 -22.53
CA ASP A 61 -10.92 4.09 -21.11
C ASP A 61 -9.74 3.51 -20.32
N GLU A 62 -9.29 2.29 -20.65
CA GLU A 62 -8.10 1.68 -20.04
C GLU A 62 -6.85 2.51 -20.30
N GLU A 63 -6.62 2.96 -21.52
CA GLU A 63 -5.45 3.79 -21.86
C GLU A 63 -5.47 5.13 -21.11
N ALA A 64 -6.63 5.80 -21.06
CA ALA A 64 -6.79 7.03 -20.30
C ALA A 64 -6.59 6.81 -18.79
N TYR A 65 -7.10 5.71 -18.25
CA TYR A 65 -6.88 5.32 -16.87
C TYR A 65 -5.42 5.08 -16.55
N LEU A 66 -4.70 4.33 -17.38
CA LEU A 66 -3.28 4.09 -17.18
C LEU A 66 -2.47 5.40 -17.24
N GLN A 67 -2.79 6.32 -18.15
CA GLN A 67 -2.12 7.63 -18.22
C GLN A 67 -2.39 8.50 -16.98
N VAL A 68 -3.62 8.48 -16.47
CA VAL A 68 -3.97 9.21 -15.24
C VAL A 68 -3.28 8.55 -14.03
N LEU A 69 -3.36 7.24 -13.93
CA LEU A 69 -2.74 6.47 -12.84
C LEU A 69 -1.23 6.66 -12.81
N ASP A 70 -0.57 6.70 -13.98
CA ASP A 70 0.86 6.96 -14.11
C ASP A 70 1.21 8.33 -13.54
N ARG A 71 0.50 9.39 -13.97
CA ARG A 71 0.67 10.75 -13.43
C ARG A 71 0.43 10.84 -11.93
N LEU A 72 -0.62 10.17 -11.43
CA LEU A 72 -0.93 10.15 -10.01
C LEU A 72 0.16 9.40 -9.22
N THR A 73 0.63 8.27 -9.75
CA THR A 73 1.73 7.48 -9.18
C THR A 73 3.02 8.29 -9.14
N ASP A 74 3.35 9.02 -10.21
CA ASP A 74 4.52 9.90 -10.27
C ASP A 74 4.46 11.00 -9.22
N SER A 75 3.28 11.62 -9.04
CA SER A 75 3.09 12.65 -8.02
C SER A 75 3.23 12.10 -6.59
N ALA A 76 2.86 10.84 -6.38
CA ALA A 76 2.94 10.14 -5.10
C ALA A 76 4.23 9.31 -4.94
N ALA A 77 5.14 9.32 -5.93
CA ALA A 77 6.28 8.41 -5.98
C ALA A 77 7.20 8.56 -4.76
N ALA A 78 7.43 9.81 -4.33
CA ALA A 78 8.23 10.10 -3.14
C ALA A 78 7.59 9.54 -1.86
N ASP A 79 6.26 9.63 -1.72
CA ASP A 79 5.55 9.10 -0.56
C ASP A 79 5.48 7.57 -0.57
N LEU A 80 5.26 6.97 -1.73
CA LEU A 80 5.31 5.52 -1.93
C LEU A 80 6.70 4.96 -1.59
N ASP A 81 7.77 5.54 -2.13
CA ASP A 81 9.16 5.15 -1.85
C ASP A 81 9.49 5.34 -0.37
N ARG A 82 9.08 6.46 0.23
CA ARG A 82 9.26 6.71 1.67
C ARG A 82 8.60 5.63 2.53
N LEU A 83 7.37 5.22 2.20
CA LEU A 83 6.65 4.17 2.93
C LEU A 83 7.29 2.80 2.71
N ARG A 84 7.67 2.46 1.48
CA ARG A 84 8.37 1.21 1.15
C ARG A 84 9.70 1.08 1.91
N ARG A 85 10.55 2.10 1.88
CA ARG A 85 11.80 2.12 2.67
C ARG A 85 11.57 2.08 4.17
N LYS A 86 10.44 2.62 4.65
CA LYS A 86 10.09 2.53 6.07
C LYS A 86 9.70 1.10 6.45
N VAL A 87 8.92 0.41 5.62
CA VAL A 87 8.59 -1.01 5.78
C VAL A 87 9.87 -1.84 5.84
N GLU A 88 10.78 -1.66 4.88
CA GLU A 88 12.06 -2.39 4.83
C GLU A 88 12.92 -2.15 6.07
N ARG A 89 13.05 -0.89 6.52
CA ARG A 89 13.81 -0.57 7.74
C ARG A 89 13.19 -1.19 8.99
N GLN A 90 11.86 -1.21 9.09
CA GLN A 90 11.15 -1.85 10.19
C GLN A 90 11.34 -3.38 10.16
N ASP A 91 11.25 -3.99 8.98
CA ASP A 91 11.52 -5.41 8.77
C ASP A 91 12.95 -5.77 9.22
N MET A 92 13.96 -5.03 8.76
CA MET A 92 15.36 -5.24 9.17
C MET A 92 15.57 -5.07 10.68
N ALA A 93 14.93 -4.06 11.29
CA ALA A 93 15.05 -3.82 12.73
C ALA A 93 14.41 -4.94 13.56
N ILE A 94 13.26 -5.46 13.13
CA ILE A 94 12.59 -6.62 13.75
C ILE A 94 13.49 -7.85 13.66
N GLU A 95 14.04 -8.14 12.48
CA GLU A 95 14.95 -9.28 12.26
C GLU A 95 16.24 -9.18 13.07
N ALA A 96 16.82 -7.99 13.18
CA ALA A 96 18.01 -7.76 14.00
C ALA A 96 17.72 -7.99 15.49
N LEU A 97 16.57 -7.53 15.98
CA LEU A 97 16.16 -7.69 17.37
C LEU A 97 15.88 -9.16 17.71
N ARG A 98 15.19 -9.88 16.82
CA ARG A 98 14.93 -11.34 16.94
C ARG A 98 16.24 -12.12 17.02
N ARG A 99 17.19 -11.86 16.11
CA ARG A 99 18.52 -12.49 16.11
C ARG A 99 19.29 -12.22 17.40
N LYS A 100 19.28 -10.98 17.89
CA LYS A 100 20.00 -10.58 19.10
C LYS A 100 19.49 -11.27 20.37
N TYR A 101 18.18 -11.45 20.49
CA TYR A 101 17.55 -12.03 21.69
C TYR A 101 17.08 -13.47 21.52
N ARG A 102 17.48 -14.13 20.42
CA ARG A 102 17.12 -15.51 20.03
C ARG A 102 15.62 -15.79 20.12
N VAL A 103 14.80 -14.79 19.77
CA VAL A 103 13.35 -14.95 19.71
C VAL A 103 13.02 -15.66 18.39
N ASN A 104 12.87 -16.99 18.47
CA ASN A 104 12.53 -17.86 17.34
C ASN A 104 11.02 -18.04 17.13
N VAL A 105 10.20 -17.23 17.80
CA VAL A 105 8.73 -17.28 17.64
C VAL A 105 8.37 -16.91 16.21
N GLU A 106 7.56 -17.74 15.55
CA GLU A 106 7.07 -17.48 14.20
C GLU A 106 6.44 -16.09 14.14
N ARG A 107 6.69 -15.40 13.02
CA ARG A 107 6.14 -14.07 12.81
C ARG A 107 4.63 -14.22 12.70
N PRO A 108 3.83 -13.44 13.44
CA PRO A 108 2.39 -13.48 13.26
C PRO A 108 2.07 -13.14 11.80
N THR A 109 1.55 -14.13 11.07
CA THR A 109 1.14 -13.99 9.69
C THR A 109 -0.16 -13.21 9.68
N PHE A 110 -0.07 -11.90 9.57
CA PHE A 110 -1.26 -11.07 9.36
C PHE A 110 -1.68 -11.21 7.91
N ALA A 111 -2.78 -11.93 7.67
CA ALA A 111 -3.41 -11.99 6.37
C ALA A 111 -3.72 -10.56 5.88
N PRO A 112 -3.47 -10.23 4.60
CA PRO A 112 -4.00 -9.00 4.03
C PRO A 112 -5.53 -9.05 4.15
N LEU A 113 -6.13 -7.97 4.67
CA LEU A 113 -7.57 -7.75 4.70
C LEU A 113 -8.08 -7.46 3.28
#